data_AF-A0A2E1VN42-F1
#
_entry.id   AF-A0A2E1VN42-F1
#
_cell.length_a   1.000
_cell.length_b   1.000
_cell.length_c   1.000
_cell.angle_alpha   90.00
_cell.angle_beta   90.00
_cell.angle_gamma   90.00
#
_symmetry.space_group_name_H-M   'P 1'
#
loop_
_entity.id
_entity.type
_entity.pdbx_description
1 polymer ?
#
loop_
_entity_poly.entity_id
_entity_poly.type
_entity_poly.pdbx_seq_one_letter_code
_entity_poly.pdbx_strand_id
1 'polypeptide(L)'
;MDRSRTSFVINPQAAGGRTGKLWKAREAAVRAHFPEASFRLTAAPREAAAMAEQEQARGQELVVAVGGDGTVHEVIQGLRREATGPRAALGILPSGTGSDFARGLGIGPSLDQALQQLVEGASRRIDLGRVEAPGDPTRTEWFGNVASLGVTGEVVERIQRSRKWFGTKPTYL
;
A
#
# COMPACT_ATOMS: atom_id res chain seq x y z
N MET A 1 13.97 14.59 -5.05
CA MET A 1 13.50 13.26 -5.47
C MET A 1 13.21 13.33 -6.95
N ASP A 2 13.71 12.40 -7.75
CA ASP A 2 13.48 12.41 -9.18
C ASP A 2 12.08 11.88 -9.51
N ARG A 3 11.21 12.75 -10.01
CA ARG A 3 9.82 12.39 -10.34
C ARG A 3 9.71 11.46 -11.55
N SER A 4 10.77 11.35 -12.36
CA SER A 4 10.83 10.41 -13.48
C SER A 4 10.97 8.95 -13.02
N ARG A 5 11.43 8.75 -11.77
CA ARG A 5 11.64 7.44 -11.14
C ARG A 5 10.54 7.13 -10.12
N THR A 6 9.29 7.27 -10.55
CA THR A 6 8.09 6.95 -9.76
C THR A 6 7.24 5.85 -10.39
N SER A 7 6.81 4.88 -9.58
CA SER A 7 5.82 3.87 -9.94
C SER A 7 4.61 3.92 -9.03
N PHE A 8 3.41 3.74 -9.59
CA PHE A 8 2.16 3.56 -8.86
C PHE A 8 1.71 2.11 -8.97
N VAL A 9 1.58 1.43 -7.83
CA VAL A 9 1.02 0.08 -7.72
C VAL A 9 -0.42 0.23 -7.23
N ILE A 10 -1.37 -0.06 -8.12
CA ILE A 10 -2.79 0.20 -7.92
C ILE A 10 -3.52 -1.10 -7.65
N ASN A 11 -4.27 -1.16 -6.56
CA ASN A 11 -5.24 -2.21 -6.31
C ASN A 11 -6.64 -1.78 -6.78
N PRO A 12 -7.12 -2.23 -7.95
CA PRO A 12 -8.41 -1.81 -8.47
C PRO A 12 -9.58 -2.23 -7.58
N GLN A 13 -9.42 -3.32 -6.81
CA GLN A 13 -10.43 -3.90 -5.92
C GLN A 13 -10.49 -3.21 -4.56
N ALA A 14 -9.53 -2.34 -4.22
CA ALA A 14 -9.57 -1.56 -2.99
C ALA A 14 -10.86 -0.70 -2.92
N ALA A 15 -11.33 -0.44 -1.70
CA ALA A 15 -12.61 0.24 -1.44
C ALA A 15 -13.82 -0.40 -2.17
N GLY A 16 -13.84 -1.73 -2.28
CA GLY A 16 -14.93 -2.47 -2.93
C GLY A 16 -15.01 -2.22 -4.44
N GLY A 17 -13.87 -2.09 -5.11
CA GLY A 17 -13.79 -1.82 -6.56
C GLY A 17 -13.93 -0.34 -6.93
N ARG A 18 -14.18 0.56 -5.97
CA ARG A 18 -14.25 2.01 -6.24
C ARG A 18 -12.92 2.57 -6.75
N THR A 19 -11.80 2.03 -6.30
CA THR A 19 -10.46 2.45 -6.73
C THR A 19 -10.32 2.31 -8.23
N GLY A 20 -10.57 1.12 -8.79
CA GLY A 20 -10.48 0.88 -10.23
C GLY A 20 -11.47 1.71 -11.05
N LYS A 21 -12.72 1.86 -10.57
CA LYS A 21 -13.74 2.69 -11.23
C LYS A 21 -13.33 4.16 -11.34
N LEU A 22 -12.76 4.72 -10.28
CA LEU A 22 -12.35 6.12 -10.23
C LEU A 22 -10.95 6.33 -10.80
N TRP A 23 -10.12 5.29 -10.89
CA TRP A 23 -8.72 5.40 -11.30
C TRP A 23 -8.58 6.05 -12.69
N LYS A 24 -9.41 5.67 -13.67
CA LYS A 24 -9.35 6.26 -15.01
C LYS A 24 -9.49 7.78 -15.01
N ALA A 25 -10.36 8.33 -14.16
CA ALA A 25 -10.55 9.78 -14.03
C ALA A 25 -9.41 10.44 -13.24
N ARG A 26 -8.79 9.70 -12.32
CA ARG A 26 -7.72 10.19 -11.43
C ARG A 26 -6.33 10.07 -12.06
N GLU A 27 -6.15 9.14 -12.98
CA GLU A 27 -4.88 8.88 -13.65
C GLU A 27 -4.36 10.12 -14.37
N ALA A 28 -5.25 10.87 -15.04
CA ALA A 28 -4.89 12.13 -15.69
C ALA A 28 -4.32 13.16 -14.71
N ALA A 29 -4.94 13.30 -13.52
CA ALA A 29 -4.46 14.20 -12.49
C ALA A 29 -3.09 13.75 -11.93
N VAL A 30 -2.92 12.45 -11.68
CA VAL A 30 -1.63 11.91 -11.23
C VAL A 30 -0.55 12.12 -12.30
N ARG A 31 -0.86 11.84 -13.57
CA ARG A 31 0.06 11.99 -14.70
C ARG A 31 0.43 13.46 -14.96
N ALA A 32 -0.45 14.41 -14.66
CA ALA A 32 -0.13 15.84 -14.74
C ALA A 32 1.02 16.24 -13.79
N HIS A 33 1.16 15.55 -12.66
CA HIS A 33 2.24 15.78 -11.70
C HIS A 33 3.44 14.82 -11.85
N PHE A 34 3.18 13.62 -12.38
CA PHE A 34 4.14 12.55 -12.60
C PHE A 34 4.05 12.02 -14.05
N PRO A 35 4.54 12.79 -15.04
CA PRO A 35 4.31 12.49 -16.46
C PRO A 35 4.93 11.16 -16.91
N GLU A 36 6.09 10.81 -16.35
CA GLU A 36 6.86 9.61 -16.71
C GLU A 36 6.57 8.42 -15.78
N ALA A 37 5.64 8.55 -14.85
CA ALA A 37 5.38 7.49 -13.90
C ALA A 37 4.80 6.24 -14.56
N SER A 38 5.22 5.08 -14.05
CA SER A 38 4.64 3.79 -14.41
C SER A 38 3.38 3.51 -13.58
N PHE A 39 2.37 2.91 -14.19
CA PHE A 39 1.11 2.55 -13.53
C PHE A 39 0.89 1.05 -13.64
N ARG A 40 0.88 0.34 -12.52
CA ARG A 40 0.79 -1.13 -12.43
C ARG A 40 -0.47 -1.53 -11.68
N LEU A 41 -1.43 -2.16 -12.36
CA LEU A 41 -2.66 -2.63 -11.73
C LEU A 41 -2.50 -4.09 -11.28
N THR A 42 -2.79 -4.38 -10.02
CA THR A 42 -2.86 -5.76 -9.51
C THR A 42 -4.08 -6.49 -10.08
N ALA A 43 -3.92 -7.74 -10.48
CA ALA A 43 -4.98 -8.65 -10.89
C ALA A 43 -5.40 -9.62 -9.78
N ALA A 44 -4.50 -9.95 -8.86
CA ALA A 44 -4.74 -10.89 -7.77
C ALA A 44 -4.18 -10.41 -6.41
N PRO A 45 -4.65 -10.96 -5.28
CA PRO A 45 -4.06 -10.71 -3.97
C PRO A 45 -2.57 -11.04 -3.93
N ARG A 46 -1.78 -10.30 -3.13
CA ARG A 46 -0.32 -10.46 -2.97
C ARG A 46 0.54 -10.03 -4.17
N GLU A 47 -0.07 -9.63 -5.28
CA GLU A 47 0.69 -9.15 -6.44
C GLU A 47 1.37 -7.81 -6.21
N ALA A 48 0.85 -6.94 -5.32
CA ALA A 48 1.48 -5.63 -5.10
C ALA A 48 2.89 -5.76 -4.52
N ALA A 49 3.17 -6.82 -3.76
CA ALA A 49 4.52 -7.12 -3.27
C ALA A 49 5.48 -7.45 -4.40
N ALA A 50 5.09 -8.35 -5.31
CA ALA A 50 5.93 -8.71 -6.46
C ALA A 50 6.13 -7.50 -7.39
N MET A 51 5.10 -6.68 -7.59
CA MET A 51 5.22 -5.46 -8.39
C MET A 51 6.17 -4.44 -7.75
N ALA A 52 6.06 -4.20 -6.44
CA ALA A 52 6.93 -3.26 -5.74
C ALA A 52 8.41 -3.69 -5.78
N GLU A 53 8.69 -4.98 -5.60
CA GLU A 53 10.02 -5.55 -5.75
C GLU A 53 10.57 -5.34 -7.17
N GLN A 54 9.77 -5.64 -8.20
CA GLN A 54 10.15 -5.44 -9.59
C GLN A 54 10.44 -3.98 -9.92
N GLU A 55 9.61 -3.05 -9.46
CA GLU A 55 9.77 -1.62 -9.73
C GLU A 55 11.01 -1.07 -9.00
N GLN A 56 11.26 -1.51 -7.76
CA GLN A 56 12.52 -1.21 -7.08
C GLN A 56 13.73 -1.75 -7.84
N ALA A 57 13.68 -3.00 -8.31
CA ALA A 57 14.77 -3.61 -9.08
C ALA A 57 15.00 -2.92 -10.44
N ARG A 58 13.97 -2.29 -11.01
CA ARG A 58 14.07 -1.41 -12.18
C ARG A 58 14.66 -0.04 -11.86
N GLY A 59 14.99 0.22 -10.60
CA GLY A 59 15.55 1.47 -10.14
C GLY A 59 14.50 2.56 -9.94
N GLN A 60 13.23 2.25 -9.66
CA GLN A 60 12.30 3.28 -9.21
C GLN A 60 12.73 3.80 -7.82
N GLU A 61 12.72 5.13 -7.62
CA GLU A 61 13.05 5.75 -6.33
C GLU A 61 11.82 5.90 -5.43
N LEU A 62 10.63 5.96 -6.03
CA LEU A 62 9.35 6.07 -5.35
C LEU A 62 8.41 4.97 -5.85
N VAL A 63 7.89 4.15 -4.94
CA VAL A 63 6.81 3.22 -5.23
C VAL A 63 5.58 3.62 -4.40
N VAL A 64 4.53 4.04 -5.09
CA VAL A 64 3.30 4.57 -4.51
C VAL A 64 2.24 3.48 -4.47
N ALA A 65 1.79 3.10 -3.27
CA ALA A 65 0.66 2.20 -3.07
C ALA A 65 -0.65 2.97 -3.24
N VAL A 66 -1.49 2.56 -4.20
CA VAL A 66 -2.84 3.11 -4.39
C VAL A 66 -3.89 2.10 -3.92
N GLY A 67 -4.41 2.30 -2.71
CA GLY A 67 -5.30 1.33 -2.08
C GLY A 67 -5.52 1.60 -0.58
N GLY A 68 -5.88 0.54 0.14
CA GLY A 68 -5.97 0.57 1.62
C GLY A 68 -4.75 -0.07 2.28
N ASP A 69 -4.82 -0.31 3.59
CA ASP A 69 -3.69 -0.80 4.38
C ASP A 69 -3.13 -2.15 3.90
N GLY A 70 -3.97 -3.05 3.39
CA GLY A 70 -3.50 -4.31 2.79
C GLY A 70 -2.62 -4.11 1.56
N THR A 71 -2.94 -3.12 0.71
CA THR A 71 -2.11 -2.78 -0.45
C THR A 71 -0.80 -2.14 -0.01
N VAL A 72 -0.84 -1.26 0.99
CA VAL A 72 0.36 -0.67 1.57
C VAL A 72 1.26 -1.75 2.20
N HIS A 73 0.68 -2.68 2.94
CA HIS A 73 1.38 -3.83 3.52
C HIS A 73 2.09 -4.66 2.45
N GLU A 74 1.38 -5.03 1.38
CA GLU A 74 1.99 -5.77 0.28
C GLU A 74 3.15 -5.00 -0.37
N VAL A 75 3.00 -3.69 -0.62
CA VAL A 75 4.10 -2.87 -1.15
C VAL A 75 5.27 -2.82 -0.18
N ILE A 76 5.04 -2.67 1.13
CA ILE A 76 6.11 -2.73 2.15
C ILE A 76 6.87 -4.06 2.06
N GLN A 77 6.14 -5.18 1.95
CA GLN A 77 6.74 -6.51 1.83
C GLN A 77 7.63 -6.62 0.59
N GLY A 78 7.16 -6.14 -0.56
CA GLY A 78 7.95 -6.11 -1.79
C GLY A 78 9.16 -5.20 -1.70
N LEU A 79 8.96 -3.99 -1.18
CA LEU A 79 10.02 -3.02 -0.97
C LEU A 79 11.06 -3.51 0.02
N ARG A 80 10.77 -4.46 0.92
CA ARG A 80 11.74 -5.02 1.89
C ARG A 80 12.56 -6.19 1.36
N ARG A 81 12.16 -6.78 0.24
CA ARG A 81 12.96 -7.81 -0.45
C ARG A 81 14.31 -7.24 -0.88
N GLU A 82 15.26 -8.14 -1.06
CA GLU A 82 16.62 -7.80 -1.43
C GLU A 82 16.65 -7.20 -2.84
N ALA A 83 17.42 -6.12 -3.01
CA ALA A 83 17.63 -5.48 -4.30
C ALA A 83 19.08 -5.03 -4.40
N THR A 84 19.61 -4.98 -5.62
CA THR A 84 21.01 -4.61 -5.92
C THR A 84 21.30 -3.12 -5.78
N GLY A 85 20.37 -2.33 -5.24
CA GLY A 85 20.45 -0.88 -5.15
C GLY A 85 19.71 -0.31 -3.93
N PRO A 86 19.65 1.04 -3.81
CA PRO A 86 18.95 1.68 -2.71
C PRO A 86 17.47 1.31 -2.72
N ARG A 87 16.92 1.14 -1.52
CA ARG A 87 15.50 0.81 -1.35
C ARG A 87 14.64 2.00 -1.80
N ALA A 88 13.62 1.74 -2.61
CA ALA A 88 12.69 2.78 -3.02
C ALA A 88 11.91 3.28 -1.80
N ALA A 89 11.56 4.57 -1.79
CA ALA A 89 10.67 5.13 -0.80
C ALA A 89 9.23 4.66 -1.07
N LEU A 90 8.46 4.50 0.01
CA LEU A 90 7.03 4.21 -0.05
C LEU A 90 6.25 5.53 -0.15
N GLY A 91 5.44 5.66 -1.20
CA GLY A 91 4.35 6.64 -1.27
C GLY A 91 3.01 5.99 -1.02
N ILE A 92 2.00 6.75 -0.60
CA ILE A 92 0.65 6.24 -0.37
C ILE A 92 -0.37 7.19 -0.97
N LEU A 93 -1.23 6.67 -1.83
CA LEU A 93 -2.49 7.30 -2.23
C LEU A 93 -3.65 6.50 -1.62
N PRO A 94 -4.24 6.96 -0.52
CA PRO A 94 -5.30 6.23 0.15
C PRO A 94 -6.53 6.14 -0.75
N SER A 95 -7.13 4.95 -0.77
CA SER A 95 -8.41 4.72 -1.44
C SER A 95 -9.36 3.95 -0.52
N GLY A 96 -10.43 4.62 -0.10
CA GLY A 96 -11.43 4.09 0.83
C GLY A 96 -11.56 4.93 2.09
N THR A 97 -12.26 4.39 3.09
CA THR A 97 -12.63 5.09 4.32
C THR A 97 -11.71 4.81 5.52
N GLY A 98 -10.77 3.88 5.41
CA GLY A 98 -9.89 3.47 6.51
C GLY A 98 -8.52 3.02 6.01
N SER A 99 -7.60 3.97 5.84
CA SER A 99 -6.17 3.66 5.82
C SER A 99 -5.57 4.21 7.10
N ASP A 100 -5.53 3.36 8.13
CA ASP A 100 -5.03 3.74 9.44
C ASP A 100 -3.54 4.04 9.38
N PHE A 101 -2.81 3.34 8.50
CA PHE A 101 -1.39 3.59 8.28
C PHE A 101 -1.15 4.97 7.66
N ALA A 102 -1.88 5.32 6.58
CA ALA A 102 -1.75 6.65 5.96
C ALA A 102 -2.10 7.77 6.95
N ARG A 103 -3.18 7.59 7.73
CA ARG A 103 -3.61 8.56 8.74
C ARG A 103 -2.58 8.72 9.86
N GLY A 104 -2.05 7.61 10.38
CA GLY A 104 -0.99 7.62 11.40
C GLY A 104 0.28 8.31 10.88
N LEU A 105 0.50 8.31 9.57
CA LEU A 105 1.59 9.03 8.95
C LEU A 105 1.30 10.52 8.66
N GLY A 106 0.09 11.02 8.94
CA GLY A 106 -0.33 12.39 8.61
C GLY A 106 -0.61 12.61 7.13
N ILE A 107 -0.87 11.54 6.37
CA ILE A 107 -1.24 11.61 4.96
C ILE A 107 -2.73 11.96 4.87
N GLY A 108 -3.06 12.94 4.02
CA GLY A 108 -4.42 13.41 3.84
C GLY A 108 -5.39 12.32 3.40
N PRO A 109 -6.65 12.31 3.88
CA PRO A 109 -7.62 11.28 3.55
C PRO A 109 -8.14 11.34 2.11
N SER A 110 -7.99 12.49 1.43
CA SER A 110 -8.39 12.64 0.03
C SER A 110 -7.23 12.34 -0.92
N LEU A 111 -7.56 11.92 -2.14
CA LEU A 111 -6.57 11.72 -3.18
C LEU A 111 -5.78 13.00 -3.45
N ASP A 112 -6.47 14.14 -3.53
CA ASP A 112 -5.83 15.41 -3.89
C ASP A 112 -4.83 15.86 -2.82
N GLN A 113 -5.17 15.70 -1.54
CA GLN A 113 -4.25 16.03 -0.44
C GLN A 113 -3.03 15.10 -0.42
N ALA A 114 -3.25 13.79 -0.54
CA ALA A 114 -2.17 12.82 -0.58
C ALA A 114 -1.28 13.01 -1.82
N LEU A 115 -1.87 13.33 -2.98
CA LEU A 115 -1.15 13.63 -4.21
C LEU A 115 -0.32 14.90 -4.06
N GLN A 116 -0.86 15.95 -3.45
CA GLN A 116 -0.12 17.17 -3.16
C GLN A 116 1.08 16.89 -2.25
N GLN A 117 0.91 16.11 -1.19
CA GLN A 117 2.00 15.72 -0.30
C GLN A 117 3.09 14.90 -1.01
N LEU A 118 2.69 14.01 -1.94
CA LEU A 118 3.66 13.29 -2.79
C LEU A 118 4.43 14.24 -3.72
N VAL A 119 3.78 15.26 -4.25
CA VAL A 119 4.39 16.29 -5.11
C VAL A 119 5.38 17.14 -4.33
N GLU A 120 5.04 17.54 -3.10
CA GLU A 120 5.93 18.26 -2.19
C GLU A 120 7.19 17.44 -1.85
N GLY A 121 7.08 16.10 -1.86
CA GLY A 121 8.23 15.20 -1.83
C GLY A 121 8.93 15.12 -0.47
N ALA A 122 8.25 15.54 0.61
CA ALA A 122 8.75 15.40 1.97
C ALA A 122 8.84 13.91 2.34
N SER A 123 10.06 13.41 2.51
CA SER A 123 10.33 12.03 2.92
C SER A 123 10.82 11.99 4.36
N ARG A 124 10.49 10.91 5.06
CA ARG A 124 11.00 10.62 6.40
C ARG A 124 11.24 9.13 6.57
N ARG A 125 12.13 8.78 7.50
CA ARG A 125 12.30 7.39 7.90
C ARG A 125 11.18 7.00 8.84
N ILE A 126 10.71 5.77 8.69
CA ILE A 126 9.75 5.14 9.59
C ILE A 126 10.32 3.80 10.02
N ASP A 127 10.10 3.44 11.28
CA ASP A 127 10.43 2.13 11.78
C ASP A 127 9.39 1.11 11.29
N LEU A 128 9.85 -0.10 10.99
CA LEU A 128 8.99 -1.24 10.71
C LEU A 128 9.29 -2.33 11.72
N GLY A 129 8.24 -2.98 12.22
CA GLY A 129 8.38 -4.21 12.94
C GLY A 129 8.69 -5.37 11.99
N ARG A 130 9.44 -6.36 12.49
CA ARG A 130 9.75 -7.61 11.79
C ARG A 130 9.30 -8.77 12.66
N VAL A 131 8.50 -9.68 12.11
CA VAL A 131 8.11 -10.93 12.74
C VAL A 131 8.72 -12.08 11.95
N GLU A 132 9.32 -13.03 12.66
CA GLU A 132 9.90 -14.24 12.10
C GLU A 132 9.22 -15.45 12.73
N ALA A 133 8.88 -16.45 11.91
CA ALA A 133 8.42 -17.72 12.46
C ALA A 133 9.60 -18.47 13.11
N PRO A 134 9.44 -19.00 14.34
CA PRO A 134 10.48 -19.81 14.97
C PRO A 134 10.87 -20.99 14.07
N GLY A 135 12.16 -21.11 13.77
CA GLY A 135 12.71 -22.21 12.97
C GLY A 135 12.54 -22.10 11.46
N ASP A 136 11.91 -21.02 10.95
CA ASP A 136 11.77 -20.80 9.50
C ASP A 136 11.98 -19.32 9.12
N PRO A 137 13.23 -18.93 8.75
CA PRO A 137 13.54 -17.56 8.35
C PRO A 137 12.86 -17.15 7.03
N THR A 138 12.37 -18.11 6.23
CA THR A 138 11.61 -17.81 5.01
C THR A 138 10.22 -17.25 5.30
N ARG A 139 9.76 -17.36 6.55
CA ARG A 139 8.49 -16.82 7.04
C ARG A 139 8.72 -15.55 7.85
N THR A 140 9.33 -14.57 7.20
CA THR A 140 9.54 -13.22 7.74
C THR A 140 8.50 -12.26 7.17
N GLU A 141 7.80 -11.53 8.04
CA GLU A 141 6.84 -10.48 7.65
C GLU A 141 7.23 -9.14 8.30
N TRP A 142 7.13 -8.06 7.52
CA TRP A 142 7.32 -6.69 8.00
C TRP A 142 5.96 -6.02 8.17
N PHE A 143 5.80 -5.23 9.23
CA PHE A 143 4.56 -4.51 9.48
C PHE A 143 4.82 -3.05 9.88
N GLY A 144 3.95 -2.16 9.41
CA GLY A 144 4.05 -0.72 9.68
C GLY A 144 3.12 -0.21 10.79
N ASN A 145 2.06 -0.93 11.13
CA ASN A 145 1.10 -0.54 12.17
C ASN A 145 1.12 -1.49 13.36
N VAL A 146 0.50 -2.66 13.20
CA VAL A 146 0.25 -3.59 14.29
C VAL A 146 0.41 -5.02 13.78
N ALA A 147 1.10 -5.85 14.55
CA ALA A 147 1.04 -7.29 14.46
C ALA A 147 0.37 -7.82 15.74
N SER A 148 -0.67 -8.64 15.58
CA SER A 148 -1.40 -9.23 16.71
C SER A 148 -1.40 -10.74 16.62
N LEU A 149 -1.13 -11.42 17.73
CA LEU A 149 -1.19 -12.88 17.90
C LEU A 149 -2.20 -13.22 19.00
N GLY A 150 -2.93 -14.32 18.87
CA GLY A 150 -3.96 -14.75 19.84
C GLY A 150 -5.40 -14.39 19.44
N VAL A 151 -6.26 -14.08 20.43
CA VAL A 151 -7.72 -13.93 20.27
C VAL A 151 -8.13 -12.94 19.17
N THR A 152 -7.36 -11.87 18.96
CA THR A 152 -7.57 -10.90 17.86
C THR A 152 -7.42 -11.50 16.46
N GLY A 153 -6.57 -12.52 16.27
CA GLY A 153 -6.42 -13.22 14.99
C GLY A 153 -7.64 -14.08 14.65
N GLU A 154 -8.20 -14.78 15.65
CA GLU A 154 -9.41 -15.59 15.50
C GLU A 154 -10.63 -14.72 15.17
N VAL A 155 -10.73 -13.54 15.79
CA VAL A 155 -11.80 -12.57 15.51
C VAL A 155 -11.69 -12.01 14.09
N VAL A 156 -10.49 -11.65 13.61
CA VAL A 156 -10.29 -11.19 12.22
C VAL A 156 -10.62 -12.29 11.22
N GLU A 157 -10.22 -13.53 11.48
CA GLU A 157 -10.56 -14.68 10.63
C GLU A 157 -12.08 -14.89 10.59
N ARG A 158 -12.76 -14.78 11.73
CA ARG A 158 -14.22 -14.91 11.85
C ARG A 158 -14.97 -13.76 11.16
N ILE A 159 -14.42 -12.55 11.14
CA ILE A 159 -14.95 -11.40 10.39
C ILE A 159 -14.72 -11.53 8.88
N GLN A 160 -13.58 -12.11 8.45
CA GLN A 160 -13.32 -12.36 7.04
C GLN A 160 -14.16 -13.52 6.48
N ARG A 161 -14.45 -14.54 7.30
CA ARG A 161 -15.33 -15.67 6.96
C ARG A 161 -16.83 -15.36 7.08
N SER A 162 -17.22 -14.31 7.80
CA SER A 162 -18.64 -13.94 7.91
C SER A 162 -19.13 -13.25 6.65
N ARG A 163 -20.29 -13.69 6.16
CA ARG A 163 -20.96 -13.12 4.99
C ARG A 163 -21.36 -11.67 5.28
N LYS A 164 -21.13 -10.78 4.32
CA LYS A 164 -21.66 -9.40 4.34
C LYS A 164 -23.16 -9.47 4.55
N TRP A 165 -23.66 -9.05 5.71
CA TRP A 165 -25.08 -8.80 5.91
C TRP A 165 -25.29 -7.29 5.83
N PHE A 166 -26.17 -6.85 4.91
CA PHE A 166 -26.48 -5.43 4.67
C PHE A 166 -25.30 -4.52 4.32
N GLY A 167 -24.37 -4.97 3.47
CA GLY A 167 -23.41 -4.08 2.81
C GLY A 167 -22.32 -3.46 3.71
N THR A 168 -22.30 -3.77 5.01
CA THR A 168 -21.26 -3.36 5.95
C THR A 168 -20.62 -4.59 6.61
N LYS A 169 -19.32 -4.55 6.87
CA LYS A 169 -18.69 -5.50 7.80
C LYS A 169 -18.90 -4.97 9.22
N PRO A 170 -19.13 -5.81 10.23
CA PRO A 170 -19.09 -5.36 11.61
C PRO A 170 -17.70 -4.76 11.89
N THR A 171 -17.68 -3.50 12.29
CA THR A 171 -16.49 -2.75 12.72
C THR A 171 -16.66 -2.51 14.22
N TYR A 172 -15.62 -2.77 15.01
CA TYR A 172 -15.68 -2.52 16.46
C TYR A 172 -15.52 -1.02 16.76
N LEU A 173 -16.27 -0.56 17.77
CA LEU A 173 -15.96 0.58 18.65
C LEU A 173 -14.85 0.18 19.63
#